data_AF-A0A934TQ56-F1
#
_entry.id   AF-A0A934TQ56-F1
#
_cell.length_a   1.000
_cell.length_b   1.000
_cell.length_c   1.000
_cell.angle_alpha   90.00
_cell.angle_beta   90.00
_cell.angle_gamma   90.00
#
_symmetry.space_group_name_H-M   'P 1'
#
loop_
_entity.id
_entity.type
_entity.pdbx_description
1 polymer ?
#
loop_
_entity_poly.entity_id
_entity_poly.type
_entity_poly.pdbx_seq_one_letter_code
_entity_poly.pdbx_strand_id
1 'polypeptide(L)'
;MRASRLLRTTGSALMLAAAAARAEAPAPSSPPGPDLRSLCETISMNPADGKELARRSECVLSGVLPSTDRIGEARMLAKAALAAGEPSGGLMLYLVFQADPRNQFVRAGQPDLQAYRRLAARSLQQRQEQVEAIEGLGFAAGRNHAAAGVLLATYFHGTVAPRNVQRTGAITALLLRNGERTPSVERFAHEADAIVRVGAGTQASVRGFMETYRQAVDVVRSAYASQAGAGRACDAPQLTSVSAGAIQGAQYLPLQGNMVRDSYLVQGDWTESWTFQACDQEIPVKVGFAADGWGGTTSSVHIDKGD
;
A
#
# COMPACT_ATOMS: atom_id res chain seq x y z
N MET A 1 24.72 41.81 -28.12
CA MET A 1 25.17 40.41 -28.24
C MET A 1 25.29 39.80 -26.85
N ARG A 2 24.32 38.99 -26.43
CA ARG A 2 24.44 37.96 -25.37
C ARG A 2 23.21 37.05 -25.48
N ALA A 3 23.48 35.75 -25.51
CA ALA A 3 22.57 34.69 -25.89
C ALA A 3 21.50 34.41 -24.82
N SER A 4 20.26 34.19 -25.25
CA SER A 4 19.22 33.51 -24.44
C SER A 4 18.96 32.15 -25.07
N ARG A 5 19.49 31.09 -24.43
CA ARG A 5 19.14 29.70 -24.76
C ARG A 5 17.78 29.39 -24.15
N LEU A 6 16.81 29.09 -25.00
CA LEU A 6 15.57 28.42 -24.64
C LEU A 6 15.90 26.99 -24.18
N LEU A 7 15.75 26.71 -22.89
CA LEU A 7 15.64 25.34 -22.37
C LEU A 7 14.17 24.95 -22.36
N ARG A 8 13.81 24.05 -23.28
CA ARG A 8 12.57 23.29 -23.24
C ARG A 8 12.63 22.35 -22.03
N THR A 9 11.78 22.59 -21.04
CA THR A 9 11.53 21.65 -19.93
C THR A 9 10.45 20.66 -20.34
N THR A 10 10.89 19.53 -20.88
CA THR A 10 10.11 18.28 -20.99
C THR A 10 10.57 17.32 -19.91
N GLY A 11 9.65 16.78 -19.10
CA GLY A 11 9.94 15.63 -18.23
C GLY A 11 9.11 15.56 -16.96
N SER A 12 7.81 15.31 -17.10
CA SER A 12 6.95 14.83 -16.02
C SER A 12 7.24 13.36 -15.69
N ALA A 13 7.10 13.01 -14.42
CA ALA A 13 6.70 11.70 -13.89
C ALA A 13 7.72 10.53 -13.85
N LEU A 14 7.48 9.65 -12.86
CA LEU A 14 8.09 8.35 -12.57
C LEU A 14 9.40 8.31 -11.75
N MET A 15 9.23 8.18 -10.42
CA MET A 15 9.98 7.21 -9.62
C MET A 15 8.97 6.46 -8.75
N LEU A 16 8.42 5.39 -9.34
CA LEU A 16 7.49 4.47 -8.70
C LEU A 16 8.13 3.82 -7.48
N ALA A 17 7.30 3.59 -6.47
CA ALA A 17 7.52 2.55 -5.49
C ALA A 17 7.90 1.24 -6.20
N ALA A 18 9.02 0.64 -5.79
CA ALA A 18 9.53 -0.66 -6.19
C ALA A 18 8.61 -1.86 -5.84
N ALA A 19 7.30 -1.62 -5.69
CA ALA A 19 6.26 -2.64 -5.52
C ALA A 19 5.48 -2.93 -6.81
N ALA A 20 5.83 -2.30 -7.95
CA ALA A 20 5.22 -2.59 -9.26
C ALA A 20 6.25 -2.88 -10.37
N ALA A 21 7.54 -3.02 -10.05
CA ALA A 21 8.60 -3.38 -10.99
C ALA A 21 8.95 -4.88 -10.92
N ARG A 22 7.96 -5.74 -11.18
CA ARG A 22 8.16 -7.07 -11.78
C ARG A 22 7.06 -7.28 -12.82
N ALA A 23 6.94 -6.29 -13.71
CA ALA A 23 6.10 -6.40 -14.87
C ALA A 23 6.92 -7.09 -15.96
N GLU A 24 6.52 -8.33 -16.29
CA GLU A 24 7.23 -9.25 -17.20
C GLU A 24 8.66 -9.59 -16.76
N ALA A 25 8.80 -10.63 -15.96
CA ALA A 25 9.95 -11.50 -16.13
C ALA A 25 9.41 -12.91 -16.46
N PRO A 26 10.07 -13.65 -17.35
CA PRO A 26 10.23 -15.10 -17.24
C PRO A 26 10.72 -15.47 -15.81
N ALA A 27 11.56 -16.49 -15.61
CA ALA A 27 12.47 -16.40 -14.46
C ALA A 27 13.10 -14.97 -14.38
N PRO A 28 13.43 -14.44 -13.18
CA PRO A 28 14.10 -13.14 -13.09
C PRO A 28 15.21 -13.07 -14.15
N SER A 29 15.13 -12.09 -15.06
CA SER A 29 16.08 -11.97 -16.19
C SER A 29 17.50 -11.65 -15.71
N SER A 30 17.62 -11.20 -14.46
CA SER A 30 18.87 -11.22 -13.72
C SER A 30 18.91 -12.52 -12.90
N PRO A 31 19.98 -13.33 -13.02
CA PRO A 31 20.12 -14.48 -12.16
C PRO A 31 20.02 -14.04 -10.69
N PRO A 32 19.38 -14.85 -9.83
CA PRO A 32 19.42 -14.61 -8.39
C PRO A 32 20.88 -14.39 -7.98
N GLY A 33 21.11 -13.44 -7.08
CA GLY A 33 22.45 -13.12 -6.62
C GLY A 33 23.19 -14.39 -6.16
N PRO A 34 24.53 -14.44 -6.30
CA PRO A 34 25.32 -15.63 -6.00
C PRO A 34 25.00 -16.21 -4.60
N ASP A 35 24.67 -15.35 -3.64
CA ASP A 35 24.30 -15.73 -2.28
C ASP A 35 22.99 -16.55 -2.20
N LEU A 36 21.94 -16.13 -2.93
CA LEU A 36 20.67 -16.86 -2.93
C LEU A 36 20.81 -18.21 -3.63
N ARG A 37 21.59 -18.27 -4.72
CA ARG A 37 21.86 -19.53 -5.41
C ARG A 37 22.58 -20.52 -4.49
N SER A 38 23.65 -20.08 -3.83
CA SER A 38 24.41 -20.88 -2.85
C SER A 38 23.52 -21.37 -1.70
N LEU A 39 22.64 -20.51 -1.17
CA LEU A 39 21.68 -20.92 -0.14
C LEU A 39 20.74 -22.02 -0.64
N CYS A 40 20.17 -21.87 -1.84
CA CYS A 40 19.23 -22.83 -2.40
C CYS A 40 19.86 -24.17 -2.79
N GLU A 41 21.15 -24.20 -3.14
CA GLU A 41 21.89 -25.44 -3.45
C GLU A 41 22.04 -26.37 -2.24
N THR A 42 21.95 -25.82 -1.02
CA THR A 42 22.08 -26.60 0.23
C THR A 42 20.74 -27.06 0.81
N ILE A 43 19.61 -26.71 0.18
CA ILE A 43 18.28 -27.03 0.72
C ILE A 43 17.94 -28.50 0.48
N SER A 44 17.45 -29.15 1.54
CA SER A 44 16.95 -30.53 1.48
C SER A 44 15.75 -30.65 0.53
N MET A 45 15.76 -31.71 -0.29
CA MET A 45 14.60 -32.08 -1.10
C MET A 45 13.44 -32.63 -0.25
N ASN A 46 13.71 -33.05 0.98
CA ASN A 46 12.76 -33.51 1.98
C ASN A 46 12.88 -32.62 3.22
N PRO A 47 12.16 -31.48 3.26
CA PRO A 47 12.32 -30.50 4.32
C PRO A 47 11.89 -31.07 5.67
N ALA A 48 12.75 -30.95 6.68
CA ALA A 48 12.55 -31.54 7.99
C ALA A 48 11.74 -30.64 8.95
N ASP A 49 11.69 -29.34 8.69
CA ASP A 49 11.00 -28.37 9.53
C ASP A 49 10.38 -27.19 8.75
N GLY A 50 9.68 -26.31 9.47
CA GLY A 50 9.05 -25.12 8.91
C GLY A 50 10.03 -24.13 8.25
N LYS A 51 11.27 -24.04 8.74
CA LYS A 51 12.28 -23.13 8.19
C LYS A 51 12.76 -23.61 6.83
N GLU A 52 13.02 -24.91 6.71
CA GLU A 52 13.39 -25.52 5.42
C GLU A 52 12.24 -25.42 4.41
N LEU A 53 10.99 -25.63 4.85
CA LEU A 53 9.81 -25.42 4.02
C LEU A 53 9.71 -23.98 3.50
N ALA A 54 9.91 -22.97 4.36
CA ALA A 54 9.86 -21.56 3.96
C ALA A 54 11.00 -21.20 3.00
N ARG A 55 12.24 -21.64 3.27
CA ARG A 55 13.39 -21.43 2.38
C ARG A 55 13.19 -22.07 1.01
N ARG A 56 12.67 -23.30 0.98
CA ARG A 56 12.35 -23.97 -0.28
C ARG A 56 11.27 -23.19 -1.05
N SER A 57 10.25 -22.68 -0.37
CA SER A 57 9.24 -21.81 -0.99
C SER A 57 9.89 -20.60 -1.65
N GLU A 58 10.88 -19.97 -1.02
CA GLU A 58 11.61 -18.83 -1.58
C GLU A 58 12.44 -19.23 -2.82
N CYS A 59 13.15 -20.36 -2.74
CA CYS A 59 13.98 -20.86 -3.84
C CYS A 59 13.16 -21.31 -5.06
N VAL A 60 11.99 -21.91 -4.83
CA VAL A 60 11.03 -22.20 -5.90
C VAL A 60 10.49 -20.89 -6.48
N LEU A 61 9.98 -19.98 -5.65
CA LEU A 61 9.40 -18.72 -6.11
C LEU A 61 10.39 -17.84 -6.91
N SER A 62 11.66 -17.82 -6.49
CA SER A 62 12.74 -17.10 -7.18
C SER A 62 13.21 -17.80 -8.46
N GLY A 63 12.81 -19.04 -8.71
CA GLY A 63 13.18 -19.82 -9.88
C GLY A 63 14.59 -20.41 -9.80
N VAL A 64 15.21 -20.46 -8.62
CA VAL A 64 16.48 -21.18 -8.41
C VAL A 64 16.25 -22.69 -8.47
N LEU A 65 15.22 -23.16 -7.74
CA LEU A 65 14.80 -24.54 -7.82
C LEU A 65 13.80 -24.71 -8.97
N PRO A 66 14.02 -25.67 -9.88
CA PRO A 66 13.10 -25.91 -10.98
C PRO A 66 11.77 -26.43 -10.46
N SER A 67 10.67 -25.93 -11.01
CA SER A 67 9.31 -26.38 -10.71
C SER A 67 8.44 -26.21 -11.94
N THR A 68 7.57 -27.18 -12.21
CA THR A 68 6.58 -27.13 -13.29
C THR A 68 5.38 -26.24 -12.93
N ASP A 69 5.10 -26.07 -11.64
CA ASP A 69 4.12 -25.12 -11.10
C ASP A 69 4.75 -24.31 -9.97
N ARG A 70 5.55 -23.33 -10.36
CA ARG A 70 6.31 -22.47 -9.44
C ARG A 70 5.41 -21.81 -8.37
N ILE A 71 4.24 -21.31 -8.77
CA ILE A 71 3.35 -20.58 -7.85
C ILE A 71 2.63 -21.57 -6.94
N GLY A 72 2.11 -22.68 -7.46
CA GLY A 72 1.43 -23.70 -6.66
C GLY A 72 2.35 -24.37 -5.65
N GLU A 73 3.56 -24.78 -6.06
CA GLU A 73 4.54 -25.42 -5.17
C GLU A 73 5.02 -24.45 -4.09
N ALA A 74 5.40 -23.21 -4.44
CA ALA A 74 5.80 -22.21 -3.46
C ALA A 74 4.67 -21.92 -2.45
N ARG A 75 3.43 -21.77 -2.92
CA ARG A 75 2.27 -21.56 -2.05
C ARG A 75 2.08 -22.72 -1.06
N MET A 76 2.15 -23.96 -1.56
CA MET A 76 1.98 -25.16 -0.74
C MET A 76 3.05 -25.26 0.35
N LEU A 77 4.31 -25.02 -0.01
CA LEU A 77 5.43 -25.00 0.94
C LEU A 77 5.29 -23.88 1.99
N ALA A 78 4.89 -22.67 1.56
CA ALA A 78 4.65 -21.56 2.47
C ALA A 78 3.49 -21.83 3.45
N LYS A 79 2.40 -22.49 2.99
CA LYS A 79 1.30 -22.93 3.86
C LYS A 79 1.79 -23.95 4.90
N ALA A 80 2.57 -24.93 4.47
CA ALA A 80 3.12 -25.94 5.37
C ALA A 80 4.07 -25.33 6.41
N ALA A 81 4.93 -24.40 6.00
CA ALA A 81 5.80 -23.65 6.92
C ALA A 81 5.00 -22.84 7.94
N LEU A 82 3.97 -22.11 7.50
CA LEU A 82 3.09 -21.35 8.40
C LEU A 82 2.36 -22.27 9.38
N ALA A 83 1.84 -23.41 8.91
CA ALA A 83 1.19 -24.41 9.76
C ALA A 83 2.15 -25.02 10.80
N ALA A 84 3.44 -25.11 10.49
CA ALA A 84 4.49 -25.48 11.44
C ALA A 84 4.90 -24.34 12.40
N GLY A 85 4.23 -23.17 12.33
CA GLY A 85 4.48 -22.02 13.19
C GLY A 85 5.66 -21.14 12.76
N GLU A 86 6.21 -21.34 11.57
CA GLU A 86 7.35 -20.56 11.06
C GLU A 86 6.88 -19.21 10.48
N PRO A 87 7.30 -18.06 11.05
CA PRO A 87 6.94 -16.74 10.54
C PRO A 87 7.31 -16.52 9.07
N SER A 88 8.43 -17.08 8.62
CA SER A 88 8.86 -16.98 7.22
C SER A 88 7.84 -17.60 6.26
N GLY A 89 7.09 -18.62 6.68
CA GLY A 89 5.99 -19.18 5.88
C GLY A 89 4.87 -18.17 5.62
N GLY A 90 4.50 -17.39 6.64
CA GLY A 90 3.50 -16.33 6.51
C GLY A 90 3.93 -15.19 5.59
N LEU A 91 5.20 -14.77 5.69
CA LEU A 91 5.82 -13.84 4.73
C LEU A 91 5.76 -14.40 3.30
N MET A 92 6.16 -15.65 3.11
CA MET A 92 6.18 -16.29 1.80
C MET A 92 4.80 -16.42 1.19
N LEU A 93 3.75 -16.69 1.96
CA LEU A 93 2.37 -16.70 1.43
C LEU A 93 1.98 -15.36 0.82
N TYR A 94 2.34 -14.26 1.48
CA TYR A 94 2.10 -12.92 0.94
C TYR A 94 2.90 -12.65 -0.34
N LEU A 95 4.18 -13.01 -0.36
CA LEU A 95 5.03 -12.84 -1.55
C LEU A 95 4.54 -13.70 -2.73
N VAL A 96 4.11 -14.94 -2.48
CA VAL A 96 3.53 -15.81 -3.51
C VAL A 96 2.22 -15.21 -4.04
N PHE A 97 1.35 -14.70 -3.17
CA PHE A 97 0.11 -14.03 -3.59
C PHE A 97 0.38 -12.84 -4.51
N GLN A 98 1.37 -12.00 -4.18
CA GLN A 98 1.79 -10.85 -4.98
C GLN A 98 2.43 -11.27 -6.32
N ALA A 99 3.17 -12.38 -6.32
CA ALA A 99 3.85 -12.90 -7.50
C ALA A 99 2.93 -13.66 -8.45
N ASP A 100 1.74 -14.11 -8.00
CA ASP A 100 0.78 -14.81 -8.82
C ASP A 100 0.19 -13.88 -9.90
N PRO A 101 0.40 -14.17 -11.21
CA PRO A 101 -0.15 -13.35 -12.29
C PRO A 101 -1.68 -13.19 -12.24
N ARG A 102 -2.39 -14.13 -11.58
CA ARG A 102 -3.84 -14.04 -11.37
C ARG A 102 -4.25 -12.92 -10.44
N ASN A 103 -3.34 -12.37 -9.64
CA ASN A 103 -3.59 -11.30 -8.67
C ASN A 103 -2.94 -9.96 -9.09
N GLN A 104 -2.33 -9.92 -10.27
CA GLN A 104 -1.65 -8.73 -10.79
C GLN A 104 -2.51 -7.98 -11.79
N PHE A 105 -2.38 -6.65 -11.76
CA PHE A 105 -3.00 -5.75 -12.72
C PHE A 105 -2.00 -4.79 -13.38
N VAL A 106 -0.70 -4.96 -13.14
CA VAL A 106 0.35 -4.19 -13.84
C VAL A 106 1.02 -5.12 -14.86
N ARG A 107 1.12 -4.68 -16.11
CA ARG A 107 1.73 -5.42 -17.23
C ARG A 107 2.69 -4.50 -17.99
N ALA A 108 3.92 -4.96 -18.25
CA ALA A 108 4.98 -4.15 -18.85
C ALA A 108 5.15 -2.73 -18.23
N GLY A 109 5.00 -2.63 -16.91
CA GLY A 109 5.12 -1.39 -16.13
C GLY A 109 3.89 -0.49 -16.15
N GLN A 110 2.84 -0.88 -16.87
CA GLN A 110 1.62 -0.10 -17.03
C GLN A 110 0.42 -0.77 -16.34
N PRO A 111 -0.49 0.00 -15.72
CA PRO A 111 -1.74 -0.54 -15.19
C PRO A 111 -2.67 -1.07 -16.30
N ASP A 112 -3.05 -2.33 -16.23
CA ASP A 112 -4.16 -2.95 -16.97
C ASP A 112 -5.47 -2.71 -16.20
N LEU A 113 -6.22 -1.68 -16.62
CA LEU A 113 -7.47 -1.30 -15.98
C LEU A 113 -8.55 -2.40 -16.06
N GLN A 114 -8.53 -3.26 -17.09
CA GLN A 114 -9.48 -4.36 -17.17
C GLN A 114 -9.13 -5.45 -16.15
N ALA A 115 -7.85 -5.80 -16.02
CA ALA A 115 -7.39 -6.69 -14.96
C ALA A 115 -7.75 -6.16 -13.58
N TYR A 116 -7.47 -4.88 -13.33
CA TYR A 116 -7.82 -4.23 -12.08
C TYR A 116 -9.32 -4.32 -11.78
N ARG A 117 -10.20 -3.97 -12.74
CA ARG A 117 -11.66 -4.07 -12.55
C ARG A 117 -12.12 -5.50 -12.25
N ARG A 118 -11.53 -6.51 -12.91
CA ARG A 118 -11.84 -7.92 -12.62
C ARG A 118 -11.43 -8.33 -11.20
N LEU A 119 -10.28 -7.85 -10.71
CA LEU A 119 -9.82 -8.12 -9.35
C LEU A 119 -10.72 -7.42 -8.32
N ALA A 120 -10.99 -6.14 -8.52
CA ALA A 120 -11.86 -5.33 -7.67
C ALA A 120 -13.29 -5.90 -7.57
N ALA A 121 -13.81 -6.50 -8.64
CA ALA A 121 -15.15 -7.10 -8.66
C ALA A 121 -15.22 -8.51 -8.00
N ARG A 122 -14.10 -9.10 -7.57
CA ARG A 122 -14.12 -10.42 -6.91
C ARG A 122 -14.97 -10.38 -5.65
N SER A 123 -15.86 -11.35 -5.51
CA SER A 123 -16.60 -11.59 -4.26
C SER A 123 -15.66 -11.96 -3.12
N LEU A 124 -16.12 -11.83 -1.88
CA LEU A 124 -15.35 -12.22 -0.69
C LEU A 124 -14.90 -13.69 -0.75
N GLN A 125 -15.77 -14.60 -1.24
CA GLN A 125 -15.45 -16.03 -1.37
C GLN A 125 -14.28 -16.28 -2.34
N GLN A 126 -14.19 -15.50 -3.43
CA GLN A 126 -13.11 -15.60 -4.40
C GLN A 126 -11.78 -15.00 -3.91
N ARG A 127 -11.77 -14.38 -2.72
CA ARG A 127 -10.59 -13.71 -2.14
C ARG A 127 -9.96 -14.51 -1.00
N GLN A 128 -10.31 -15.80 -0.85
CA GLN A 128 -9.74 -16.63 0.21
C GLN A 128 -8.20 -16.64 0.20
N GLU A 129 -7.58 -16.70 -0.98
CA GLU A 129 -6.13 -16.63 -1.10
C GLU A 129 -5.53 -15.30 -0.63
N GLN A 130 -6.24 -14.19 -0.85
CA GLN A 130 -5.85 -12.86 -0.38
C GLN A 130 -5.95 -12.78 1.14
N VAL A 131 -7.03 -13.33 1.71
CA VAL A 131 -7.24 -13.43 3.16
C VAL A 131 -6.08 -14.21 3.80
N GLU A 132 -5.79 -15.41 3.31
CA GLU A 132 -4.69 -16.24 3.82
C GLU A 132 -3.32 -15.54 3.75
N ALA A 133 -3.05 -14.84 2.65
CA ALA A 133 -1.81 -14.10 2.45
C ALA A 133 -1.66 -12.94 3.46
N ILE A 134 -2.72 -12.17 3.69
CA ILE A 134 -2.71 -11.05 4.64
C ILE A 134 -2.63 -11.57 6.08
N GLU A 135 -3.35 -12.65 6.41
CA GLU A 135 -3.26 -13.32 7.71
C GLU A 135 -1.84 -13.83 7.99
N GLY A 136 -1.23 -14.50 7.01
CA GLY A 136 0.16 -14.96 7.10
C GLY A 136 1.14 -13.81 7.32
N LEU A 137 0.96 -12.70 6.60
CA LEU A 137 1.78 -11.49 6.78
C LEU A 137 1.61 -10.90 8.19
N GLY A 138 0.37 -10.78 8.66
CA GLY A 138 0.03 -10.31 10.00
C GLY A 138 0.63 -11.18 11.10
N PHE A 139 0.54 -12.50 10.96
CA PHE A 139 1.18 -13.47 11.86
C PHE A 139 2.69 -13.28 11.91
N ALA A 140 3.34 -13.22 10.74
CA ALA A 140 4.80 -13.11 10.64
C ALA A 140 5.31 -11.80 11.27
N ALA A 141 4.65 -10.68 10.99
CA ALA A 141 4.96 -9.38 11.60
C ALA A 141 4.73 -9.40 13.12
N GLY A 142 3.65 -10.02 13.59
CA GLY A 142 3.35 -10.20 15.01
C GLY A 142 4.38 -11.06 15.76
N ARG A 143 5.19 -11.84 15.03
CA ARG A 143 6.34 -12.61 15.55
C ARG A 143 7.67 -11.87 15.38
N ASN A 144 7.64 -10.55 15.18
CA ASN A 144 8.81 -9.69 14.99
C ASN A 144 9.67 -10.05 13.75
N HIS A 145 9.10 -10.68 12.72
CA HIS A 145 9.82 -10.91 11.47
C HIS A 145 9.97 -9.57 10.72
N ALA A 146 11.17 -9.00 10.68
CA ALA A 146 11.43 -7.65 10.17
C ALA A 146 10.88 -7.40 8.76
N ALA A 147 11.21 -8.26 7.80
CA ALA A 147 10.72 -8.12 6.42
C ALA A 147 9.19 -8.17 6.30
N ALA A 148 8.53 -9.00 7.11
CA ALA A 148 7.06 -9.04 7.17
C ALA A 148 6.51 -7.76 7.79
N GLY A 149 7.15 -7.20 8.82
CA GLY A 149 6.79 -5.90 9.38
C GLY A 149 6.88 -4.77 8.37
N VAL A 150 7.95 -4.71 7.55
CA VAL A 150 8.11 -3.70 6.49
C VAL A 150 7.02 -3.85 5.42
N LEU A 151 6.72 -5.07 4.98
CA LEU A 151 5.65 -5.31 4.01
C LEU A 151 4.26 -5.03 4.60
N LEU A 152 4.05 -5.31 5.89
CA LEU A 152 2.80 -5.00 6.57
C LEU A 152 2.60 -3.48 6.71
N ALA A 153 3.67 -2.72 6.97
CA ALA A 153 3.64 -1.26 6.93
C ALA A 153 3.24 -0.75 5.53
N THR A 154 3.82 -1.34 4.49
CA THR A 154 3.48 -1.02 3.09
C THR A 154 2.02 -1.36 2.78
N TYR A 155 1.54 -2.48 3.28
CA TYR A 155 0.14 -2.90 3.16
C TYR A 155 -0.81 -1.88 3.80
N PHE A 156 -0.62 -1.50 5.08
CA PHE A 156 -1.49 -0.50 5.73
C PHE A 156 -1.39 0.89 5.09
N HIS A 157 -0.20 1.26 4.61
CA HIS A 157 0.03 2.52 3.91
C HIS A 157 -0.84 2.62 2.64
N GLY A 158 -0.92 1.51 1.90
CA GLY A 158 -1.65 1.45 0.64
C GLY A 158 -3.13 1.11 0.75
N THR A 159 -3.55 0.41 1.82
CA THR A 159 -4.90 -0.17 1.90
C THR A 159 -5.88 0.68 2.72
N VAL A 160 -7.08 0.88 2.19
CA VAL A 160 -8.15 1.61 2.86
C VAL A 160 -8.78 0.75 3.96
N ALA A 161 -8.82 1.30 5.17
CA ALA A 161 -9.66 0.85 6.26
C ALA A 161 -9.57 1.86 7.40
N PRO A 162 -10.58 1.92 8.29
CA PRO A 162 -10.43 2.59 9.56
C PRO A 162 -9.15 2.18 10.27
N ARG A 163 -8.46 3.17 10.83
CA ARG A 163 -7.25 3.00 11.65
C ARG A 163 -5.99 2.57 10.88
N ASN A 164 -6.00 2.40 9.56
CA ASN A 164 -4.80 1.98 8.83
C ASN A 164 -3.68 3.03 8.85
N VAL A 165 -4.00 4.32 8.97
CA VAL A 165 -3.01 5.38 9.23
C VAL A 165 -2.30 5.14 10.57
N GLN A 166 -3.06 4.91 11.64
CA GLN A 166 -2.52 4.64 12.97
C GLN A 166 -1.74 3.32 13.01
N ARG A 167 -2.22 2.27 12.33
CA ARG A 167 -1.51 0.99 12.19
C ARG A 167 -0.17 1.18 11.46
N THR A 168 -0.15 2.00 10.39
CA THR A 168 1.08 2.36 9.67
C THR A 168 2.08 3.02 10.63
N GLY A 169 1.67 4.06 11.36
CA GLY A 169 2.54 4.73 12.34
C GLY A 169 3.05 3.81 13.44
N ALA A 170 2.18 2.93 13.97
CA ALA A 170 2.54 1.99 15.03
C ALA A 170 3.58 0.95 14.57
N ILE A 171 3.38 0.34 13.39
CA ILE A 171 4.32 -0.66 12.87
C ILE A 171 5.65 -0.01 12.45
N THR A 172 5.64 1.18 11.85
CA THR A 172 6.89 1.89 11.51
C THR A 172 7.65 2.31 12.75
N ALA A 173 6.97 2.77 13.81
CA ALA A 173 7.62 3.07 15.08
C ALA A 173 8.26 1.83 15.72
N LEU A 174 7.62 0.67 15.64
CA LEU A 174 8.20 -0.60 16.09
C LEU A 174 9.45 -0.97 15.29
N LEU A 175 9.38 -0.89 13.96
CA LEU A 175 10.51 -1.17 13.06
C LEU A 175 11.71 -0.27 13.37
N LEU A 176 11.48 1.04 13.50
CA LEU A 176 12.54 2.01 13.83
C LEU A 176 13.19 1.73 15.20
N ARG A 177 12.39 1.35 16.21
CA ARG A 177 12.93 0.95 17.53
C ARG A 177 13.79 -0.31 17.45
N ASN A 178 13.47 -1.22 16.53
CA ASN A 178 14.22 -2.46 16.30
C ASN A 178 15.42 -2.26 15.37
N GLY A 179 15.71 -1.02 14.93
CA GLY A 179 16.84 -0.70 14.06
C GLY A 179 16.56 -0.77 12.55
N GLU A 180 15.34 -1.08 12.14
CA GLU A 180 14.94 -1.18 10.73
C GLU A 180 14.70 0.22 10.14
N ARG A 181 15.76 0.84 9.62
CA ARG A 181 15.77 2.21 9.07
C ARG A 181 15.89 2.21 7.55
N THR A 182 14.80 1.86 6.87
CA THR A 182 14.72 2.01 5.41
C THR A 182 14.06 3.34 5.03
N PRO A 183 14.35 3.92 3.86
CA PRO A 183 13.70 5.16 3.41
C PRO A 183 12.17 5.07 3.38
N SER A 184 11.62 3.88 3.07
CA SER A 184 10.18 3.65 3.09
C SER A 184 9.61 3.70 4.50
N VAL A 185 10.27 3.07 5.48
CA VAL A 185 9.81 3.06 6.88
C VAL A 185 9.80 4.47 7.46
N GLU A 186 10.86 5.25 7.23
CA GLU A 186 10.95 6.63 7.71
C GLU A 186 9.90 7.54 7.06
N ARG A 187 9.72 7.43 5.74
CA ARG A 187 8.67 8.17 5.01
C ARG A 187 7.29 7.82 5.54
N PHE A 188 6.96 6.53 5.68
CA PHE A 188 5.65 6.09 6.16
C PHE A 188 5.38 6.56 7.59
N ALA A 189 6.39 6.56 8.46
CA ALA A 189 6.27 7.11 9.81
C ALA A 189 5.91 8.60 9.77
N HIS A 190 6.64 9.40 8.98
CA HIS A 190 6.41 10.83 8.84
C HIS A 190 5.03 11.15 8.25
N GLU A 191 4.62 10.45 7.19
CA GLU A 191 3.31 10.64 6.56
C GLU A 191 2.17 10.28 7.53
N ALA A 192 2.24 9.14 8.22
CA ALA A 192 1.20 8.74 9.17
C ALA A 192 1.08 9.75 10.33
N ASP A 193 2.20 10.22 10.87
CA ASP A 193 2.27 11.22 11.93
C ASP A 193 1.71 12.58 11.48
N ALA A 194 2.01 13.02 10.26
CA ALA A 194 1.44 14.24 9.68
C ALA A 194 -0.09 14.17 9.56
N ILE A 195 -0.65 13.02 9.16
CA ILE A 195 -2.10 12.83 9.05
C ILE A 195 -2.78 12.78 10.42
N VAL A 196 -2.14 12.15 11.42
CA VAL A 196 -2.68 12.10 12.80
C VAL A 196 -2.72 13.51 13.42
N ARG A 197 -1.74 14.37 13.12
CA ARG A 197 -1.72 15.75 13.64
C ARG A 197 -2.89 16.62 13.20
N VAL A 198 -3.47 16.37 12.01
CA VAL A 198 -4.55 17.20 11.47
C VAL A 198 -5.95 16.77 11.94
N GLY A 199 -6.12 15.86 12.90
CA GLY A 199 -7.41 15.68 13.59
C GLY A 199 -7.92 14.25 13.67
N ALA A 200 -9.24 14.09 13.82
CA ALA A 200 -9.96 12.92 14.35
C ALA A 200 -9.86 11.62 13.52
N GLY A 201 -9.00 11.61 12.50
CA GLY A 201 -8.65 10.45 11.69
C GLY A 201 -9.43 10.40 10.39
N THR A 202 -8.71 10.25 9.29
CA THR A 202 -9.26 9.84 8.00
C THR A 202 -9.59 8.34 8.02
N GLN A 203 -10.58 7.92 7.23
CA GLN A 203 -10.82 6.48 6.95
C GLN A 203 -10.02 6.00 5.73
N ALA A 204 -9.41 6.91 4.98
CA ALA A 204 -8.56 6.58 3.84
C ALA A 204 -7.24 5.92 4.29
N SER A 205 -6.56 5.28 3.35
CA SER A 205 -5.17 4.88 3.55
C SER A 205 -4.24 6.10 3.56
N VAL A 206 -3.02 5.95 4.08
CA VAL A 206 -2.02 7.04 4.01
C VAL A 206 -1.83 7.50 2.57
N ARG A 207 -1.73 6.56 1.63
CA ARG A 207 -1.63 6.85 0.21
C ARG A 207 -2.86 7.59 -0.33
N GLY A 208 -4.07 7.08 -0.08
CA GLY A 208 -5.31 7.67 -0.59
C GLY A 208 -5.55 9.09 -0.05
N PHE A 209 -5.22 9.30 1.22
CA PHE A 209 -5.22 10.63 1.84
C PHE A 209 -4.25 11.57 1.14
N MET A 210 -2.98 11.19 0.98
CA MET A 210 -1.96 12.06 0.38
C MET A 210 -2.23 12.38 -1.10
N GLU A 211 -2.80 11.44 -1.86
CA GLU A 211 -3.25 11.66 -3.24
C GLU A 211 -4.41 12.67 -3.29
N THR A 212 -5.37 12.54 -2.38
CA THR A 212 -6.54 13.43 -2.30
C THR A 212 -6.20 14.80 -1.73
N TYR A 213 -5.25 14.89 -0.79
CA TYR A 213 -4.68 16.13 -0.26
C TYR A 213 -4.15 17.04 -1.35
N ARG A 214 -3.40 16.49 -2.31
CA ARG A 214 -2.88 17.26 -3.45
C ARG A 214 -4.01 17.87 -4.29
N GLN A 215 -5.06 17.09 -4.57
CA GLN A 215 -6.23 17.57 -5.29
C GLN A 215 -6.97 18.67 -4.51
N ALA A 216 -7.12 18.51 -3.20
CA ALA A 216 -7.76 19.50 -2.34
C ALA A 216 -6.99 20.81 -2.28
N VAL A 217 -5.66 20.77 -2.20
CA VAL A 217 -4.82 21.98 -2.28
C VAL A 217 -5.06 22.74 -3.58
N ASP A 218 -5.17 22.05 -4.72
CA ASP A 218 -5.42 22.69 -6.02
C ASP A 218 -6.82 23.32 -6.10
N VAL A 219 -7.83 22.67 -5.52
CA VAL A 219 -9.20 23.20 -5.40
C VAL A 219 -9.20 24.46 -4.53
N VAL A 220 -8.53 24.43 -3.38
CA VAL A 220 -8.46 25.56 -2.43
C VAL A 220 -7.73 26.76 -3.07
N ARG A 221 -6.59 26.53 -3.74
CA ARG A 221 -5.86 27.57 -4.46
C ARG A 221 -6.75 28.23 -5.53
N SER A 222 -7.48 27.42 -6.29
CA SER A 222 -8.36 27.91 -7.35
C SER A 222 -9.54 28.71 -6.79
N ALA A 223 -10.14 28.25 -5.70
CA ALA A 223 -11.21 28.96 -5.01
C ALA A 223 -10.75 30.33 -4.48
N TYR A 224 -9.60 30.38 -3.80
CA TYR A 224 -9.04 31.64 -3.30
C TYR A 224 -8.68 32.62 -4.43
N ALA A 225 -8.04 32.15 -5.51
CA ALA A 225 -7.68 32.99 -6.66
C ALA A 225 -8.92 33.65 -7.31
N SER A 226 -10.07 32.97 -7.29
CA SER A 226 -11.33 33.52 -7.80
C SER A 226 -11.94 34.60 -6.89
N GLN A 227 -11.66 34.57 -5.58
CA GLN A 227 -12.22 35.49 -4.59
C GLN A 227 -11.33 36.72 -4.34
N ALA A 228 -10.00 36.56 -4.39
CA ALA A 228 -9.04 37.59 -3.99
C ALA A 228 -8.82 38.71 -5.04
N GLY A 229 -9.45 38.63 -6.21
CA GLY A 229 -9.13 39.48 -7.36
C GLY A 229 -7.74 39.18 -7.93
N ALA A 230 -7.48 39.58 -9.18
CA ALA A 230 -6.20 39.35 -9.84
C ALA A 230 -5.07 40.09 -9.10
N GLY A 231 -4.27 39.39 -8.27
CA GLY A 231 -3.03 39.95 -7.70
C GLY A 231 -2.55 39.39 -6.36
N ARG A 232 -3.39 38.72 -5.57
CA ARG A 232 -2.95 38.16 -4.28
C ARG A 232 -2.70 36.66 -4.40
N ALA A 233 -1.46 36.28 -4.67
CA ALA A 233 -1.04 34.88 -4.62
C ALA A 233 -1.08 34.40 -3.16
N CYS A 234 -1.70 33.25 -2.92
CA CYS A 234 -1.67 32.62 -1.62
C CYS A 234 -0.55 31.60 -1.53
N ASP A 235 0.38 31.84 -0.62
CA ASP A 235 1.46 30.90 -0.36
C ASP A 235 0.89 29.69 0.39
N ALA A 236 0.79 28.58 -0.34
CA ALA A 236 0.52 27.21 0.11
C ALA A 236 -0.59 27.03 1.17
N PRO A 237 -1.82 26.65 0.76
CA PRO A 237 -2.85 26.20 1.70
C PRO A 237 -2.33 25.10 2.62
N GLN A 238 -2.63 25.21 3.92
CA GLN A 238 -2.25 24.23 4.93
C GLN A 238 -3.51 23.58 5.49
N LEU A 239 -3.57 22.26 5.49
CA LEU A 239 -4.66 21.53 6.14
C LEU A 239 -4.48 21.61 7.66
N THR A 240 -5.49 22.13 8.36
CA THR A 240 -5.46 22.34 9.81
C THR A 240 -6.35 21.34 10.55
N SER A 241 -7.45 20.90 9.93
CA SER A 241 -8.35 19.93 10.53
C SER A 241 -8.95 18.95 9.52
N VAL A 242 -9.22 17.73 9.99
CA VAL A 242 -9.93 16.66 9.30
C VAL A 242 -10.92 16.02 10.26
N SER A 243 -12.16 15.89 9.80
CA SER A 243 -13.22 15.15 10.47
C SER A 243 -13.84 14.17 9.49
N ALA A 244 -13.90 12.88 9.85
CA ALA A 244 -14.48 11.85 9.00
C ALA A 244 -15.85 11.41 9.50
N GLY A 245 -16.80 11.30 8.57
CA GLY A 245 -18.09 10.66 8.82
C GLY A 245 -17.98 9.14 8.93
N ALA A 246 -19.11 8.51 9.28
CA ALA A 246 -19.22 7.05 9.29
C ALA A 246 -19.21 6.48 7.86
N ILE A 247 -18.63 5.29 7.71
CA ILE A 247 -18.63 4.55 6.45
C ILE A 247 -20.01 3.91 6.25
N GLN A 248 -20.68 4.27 5.16
CA GLN A 248 -21.93 3.67 4.71
C GLN A 248 -21.65 2.42 3.87
N GLY A 249 -22.48 1.38 4.01
CA GLY A 249 -22.37 0.15 3.21
C GLY A 249 -21.05 -0.62 3.39
N ALA A 250 -20.39 -0.47 4.54
CA ALA A 250 -19.07 -1.02 4.78
C ALA A 250 -19.04 -2.56 4.65
N GLN A 251 -18.15 -3.08 3.83
CA GLN A 251 -17.80 -4.50 3.76
C GLN A 251 -16.29 -4.66 3.82
N TYR A 252 -15.83 -5.59 4.65
CA TYR A 252 -14.42 -5.87 4.87
C TYR A 252 -14.04 -7.27 4.42
N LEU A 253 -12.75 -7.50 4.15
CA LEU A 253 -12.25 -8.87 4.11
C LEU A 253 -12.41 -9.51 5.50
N PRO A 254 -12.77 -10.81 5.58
CA PRO A 254 -13.05 -11.50 6.84
C PRO A 254 -11.75 -11.90 7.60
N LEU A 255 -10.86 -10.94 7.80
CA LEU A 255 -9.58 -11.09 8.50
C LEU A 255 -9.83 -11.27 10.01
N GLN A 256 -9.21 -12.28 10.62
CA GLN A 256 -9.31 -12.66 12.03
C GLN A 256 -8.04 -12.33 12.84
N GLY A 257 -6.87 -12.22 12.19
CA GLY A 257 -5.60 -12.01 12.88
C GLY A 257 -5.53 -10.65 13.56
N ASN A 258 -5.04 -10.62 14.82
CA ASN A 258 -5.00 -9.41 15.65
C ASN A 258 -4.31 -8.20 14.98
N MET A 259 -3.30 -8.46 14.14
CA MET A 259 -2.58 -7.39 13.44
C MET A 259 -3.37 -6.82 12.26
N VAL A 260 -4.22 -7.62 11.61
CA VAL A 260 -4.81 -7.32 10.29
C VAL A 260 -6.34 -7.31 10.28
N ARG A 261 -7.01 -7.63 11.38
CA ARG A 261 -8.46 -7.55 11.50
C ARG A 261 -8.95 -6.15 11.12
N ASP A 262 -10.03 -6.07 10.34
CA ASP A 262 -10.64 -4.81 9.91
C ASP A 262 -9.64 -3.85 9.21
N SER A 263 -8.68 -4.41 8.45
CA SER A 263 -7.63 -3.63 7.75
C SER A 263 -7.79 -3.56 6.23
N TYR A 264 -8.88 -4.09 5.69
CA TYR A 264 -9.15 -4.07 4.26
C TYR A 264 -10.64 -3.84 4.00
N LEU A 265 -11.00 -2.60 3.68
CA LEU A 265 -12.34 -2.22 3.25
C LEU A 265 -12.51 -2.53 1.76
N VAL A 266 -13.43 -3.43 1.44
CA VAL A 266 -13.76 -3.83 0.06
C VAL A 266 -14.81 -2.90 -0.53
N GLN A 267 -15.81 -2.54 0.25
CA GLN A 267 -16.90 -1.68 -0.18
C GLN A 267 -17.24 -0.70 0.93
N GLY A 268 -17.63 0.50 0.55
CA GLY A 268 -18.18 1.51 1.44
C GLY A 268 -17.86 2.90 0.94
N ASP A 269 -18.68 3.86 1.34
CA ASP A 269 -18.51 5.28 1.02
C ASP A 269 -18.57 6.11 2.30
N TRP A 270 -17.84 7.21 2.31
CA TRP A 270 -17.88 8.17 3.42
C TRP A 270 -17.54 9.55 2.91
N THR A 271 -17.80 10.54 3.76
CA THR A 271 -17.41 11.93 3.52
C THR A 271 -16.53 12.41 4.66
N GLU A 272 -15.54 13.22 4.33
CA GLU A 272 -14.70 13.93 5.27
C GLU A 272 -14.85 15.44 5.08
N SER A 273 -14.83 16.17 6.18
CA SER A 273 -14.75 17.63 6.22
C SER A 273 -13.32 18.02 6.55
N TRP A 274 -12.67 18.72 5.63
CA TRP A 274 -11.28 19.16 5.72
C TRP A 274 -11.25 20.69 5.79
N THR A 275 -10.56 21.26 6.76
CA THR A 275 -10.39 22.72 6.86
C THR A 275 -8.98 23.10 6.48
N PHE A 276 -8.84 23.99 5.50
CA PHE A 276 -7.57 24.56 5.10
C PHE A 276 -7.43 25.99 5.61
N GLN A 277 -6.26 26.34 6.13
CA GLN A 277 -5.84 27.71 6.32
C GLN A 277 -5.14 28.19 5.05
N ALA A 278 -5.65 29.24 4.42
CA ALA A 278 -5.02 29.91 3.28
C ALA A 278 -5.22 31.42 3.41
N CYS A 279 -4.11 32.17 3.51
CA CYS A 279 -4.13 33.64 3.52
C CYS A 279 -5.06 34.25 4.57
N ASP A 280 -4.88 33.81 5.82
CA ASP A 280 -5.66 34.23 6.98
C ASP A 280 -7.17 33.87 6.92
N GLN A 281 -7.55 33.01 5.97
CA GLN A 281 -8.92 32.50 5.83
C GLN A 281 -8.96 30.99 6.03
N GLU A 282 -9.99 30.54 6.74
CA GLU A 282 -10.37 29.13 6.78
C GLU A 282 -11.26 28.80 5.58
N ILE A 283 -10.87 27.77 4.84
CA ILE A 283 -11.57 27.29 3.66
C ILE A 283 -12.01 25.85 3.94
N PRO A 284 -13.31 25.61 4.19
CA PRO A 284 -13.84 24.27 4.36
C PRO A 284 -13.95 23.56 3.01
N VAL A 285 -13.52 22.31 3.00
CA VAL A 285 -13.50 21.42 1.84
C VAL A 285 -14.20 20.14 2.23
N LYS A 286 -15.12 19.69 1.39
CA LYS A 286 -15.80 18.42 1.55
C LYS A 286 -15.20 17.41 0.59
N VAL A 287 -14.79 16.28 1.14
CA VAL A 287 -14.11 15.20 0.41
C VAL A 287 -14.97 13.95 0.47
N GLY A 288 -15.44 13.47 -0.67
CA GLY A 288 -16.10 12.18 -0.78
C GLY A 288 -15.07 11.09 -1.08
N PHE A 289 -15.18 9.97 -0.39
CA PHE A 289 -14.38 8.77 -0.66
C PHE A 289 -15.28 7.57 -0.89
N ALA A 290 -14.83 6.67 -1.75
CA ALA A 290 -15.41 5.34 -1.92
C ALA A 290 -14.31 4.30 -2.05
N ALA A 291 -14.48 3.15 -1.36
CA ALA A 291 -13.60 2.01 -1.52
C ALA A 291 -13.68 1.48 -2.96
N ASP A 292 -12.53 1.17 -3.55
CA ASP A 292 -12.44 0.81 -4.97
C ASP A 292 -12.56 -0.71 -5.23
N GLY A 293 -12.76 -1.51 -4.19
CA GLY A 293 -12.81 -2.96 -4.27
C GLY A 293 -11.46 -3.67 -4.28
N TRP A 294 -10.32 -3.00 -4.48
CA TRP A 294 -8.97 -3.60 -4.46
C TRP A 294 -8.01 -2.89 -3.51
N GLY A 295 -8.55 -2.30 -2.45
CA GLY A 295 -7.80 -1.77 -1.32
C GLY A 295 -7.41 -0.30 -1.47
N GLY A 296 -7.71 0.36 -2.58
CA GLY A 296 -7.58 1.81 -2.69
C GLY A 296 -8.93 2.51 -2.54
N THR A 297 -8.95 3.76 -2.97
CA THR A 297 -10.12 4.63 -2.89
C THR A 297 -10.23 5.47 -4.16
N THR A 298 -11.45 5.74 -4.60
CA THR A 298 -11.72 6.93 -5.43
C THR A 298 -12.11 8.10 -4.54
N SER A 299 -11.74 9.32 -4.93
CA SER A 299 -12.10 10.53 -4.18
C SER A 299 -12.69 11.61 -5.07
N SER A 300 -13.51 12.47 -4.46
CA SER A 300 -14.03 13.71 -5.04
C SER A 300 -13.83 14.85 -4.05
N VAL A 301 -13.52 16.04 -4.55
CA VAL A 301 -13.19 17.19 -3.70
C VAL A 301 -13.93 18.43 -4.16
N HIS A 302 -14.58 19.12 -3.24
CA HIS A 302 -15.26 20.38 -3.52
C HIS A 302 -15.21 21.33 -2.32
N ILE A 303 -15.28 22.64 -2.60
CA ILE A 303 -15.44 23.66 -1.55
C ILE A 303 -16.82 23.48 -0.92
N ASP A 304 -16.86 23.44 0.41
CA ASP A 304 -18.12 23.49 1.14
C ASP A 304 -18.56 24.95 1.23
N LYS A 305 -19.67 25.30 0.56
CA LYS A 305 -20.17 26.67 0.55
C LYS A 305 -21.13 26.96 1.71
N GLY A 306 -21.41 25.97 2.55
CA GLY A 306 -22.54 26.02 3.48
C GLY A 306 -23.85 25.91 2.69
N ASP A 307 -24.72 24.99 3.10
CA ASP A 307 -26.13 24.98 2.66
C ASP A 307 -26.94 26.08 3.38
#